data_AF-A0A3D3F7K3-F1
#
_entry.id   AF-A0A3D3F7K3-F1
#
_cell.length_a   1.000
_cell.length_b   1.000
_cell.length_c   1.000
_cell.angle_alpha   90.00
_cell.angle_beta   90.00
_cell.angle_gamma   90.00
#
_symmetry.space_group_name_H-M   'P 1'
#
loop_
_entity.id
_entity.type
_entity.pdbx_description
1 polymer ?
#
loop_
_entity_poly.entity_id
_entity_poly.type
_entity_poly.pdbx_seq_one_letter_code
_entity_poly.pdbx_strand_id
1 'polypeptide(L)'
;VKRALEVAAAGGHNILMVGPPGSGKSMMAKRLPSILPPLNLEEALETTKIHSVAGKIEGETSLITHRPFRSPHHTISDVAMVGGGAYPQPGEISLAHNGVLFLDELPEFSRNVLEVLRQPLEDRKITISRTKFTVDYPASFMLVAAMNPCPCGYYNHPDKECICAPGAIQKYWNKISGPLLDRIDIQVESVPVSFEKLSDPAPGEKSC
;
A
#
# COMPACT_ATOMS: atom_id res chain seq x y z
N VAL A 1 -5.90 -0.72 16.17
CA VAL A 1 -5.42 -0.18 14.87
C VAL A 1 -4.22 0.75 15.03
N LYS A 2 -4.32 1.89 15.75
CA LYS A 2 -3.19 2.86 15.93
C LYS A 2 -1.86 2.20 16.34
N ARG A 3 -1.85 1.44 17.43
CA ARG A 3 -0.65 0.73 17.90
C ARG A 3 -0.08 -0.29 16.91
N ALA A 4 -0.93 -0.92 16.10
CA ALA A 4 -0.48 -1.85 15.07
C ALA A 4 0.21 -1.12 13.91
N LEU A 5 -0.31 0.06 13.53
CA LEU A 5 0.33 0.94 12.54
C LEU A 5 1.67 1.47 13.04
N GLU A 6 1.79 1.81 14.32
CA GLU A 6 3.05 2.24 14.94
C GLU A 6 4.10 1.13 14.94
N VAL A 7 3.72 -0.09 15.37
CA VAL A 7 4.62 -1.25 15.34
C VAL A 7 5.07 -1.56 13.91
N ALA A 8 4.13 -1.53 12.96
CA ALA A 8 4.45 -1.77 11.58
C ALA A 8 5.34 -0.67 10.98
N ALA A 9 5.12 0.59 11.32
CA ALA A 9 5.94 1.71 10.87
C ALA A 9 7.37 1.63 11.43
N ALA A 10 7.53 1.20 12.69
CA ALA A 10 8.84 1.01 13.30
C ALA A 10 9.63 -0.15 12.66
N GLY A 11 8.95 -1.24 12.29
CA GLY A 11 9.57 -2.43 11.68
C GLY A 11 9.60 -2.45 10.15
N GLY A 12 8.91 -1.52 9.48
CA GLY A 12 8.72 -1.56 8.02
C GLY A 12 7.89 -2.76 7.55
N HIS A 13 6.94 -3.22 8.37
CA HIS A 13 6.12 -4.41 8.11
C HIS A 13 4.96 -4.13 7.16
N ASN A 14 4.60 -5.12 6.34
CA ASN A 14 3.43 -5.03 5.47
C ASN A 14 2.14 -5.19 6.28
N ILE A 15 1.12 -4.39 5.98
CA ILE A 15 -0.14 -4.38 6.74
C ILE A 15 -1.34 -4.58 5.83
N LEU A 16 -2.30 -5.41 6.28
CA LEU A 16 -3.65 -5.48 5.73
C LEU A 16 -4.67 -4.99 6.75
N MET A 17 -5.47 -3.99 6.36
CA MET A 17 -6.58 -3.47 7.15
C MET A 17 -7.90 -4.01 6.60
N VAL A 18 -8.62 -4.76 7.43
CA VAL A 18 -9.92 -5.35 7.06
C VAL A 18 -11.01 -4.68 7.88
N GLY A 19 -12.05 -4.14 7.24
CA GLY A 19 -13.19 -3.62 8.01
C GLY A 19 -14.25 -2.96 7.14
N PRO A 20 -15.38 -2.56 7.74
CA PRO A 20 -16.53 -2.04 6.98
C PRO A 20 -16.24 -0.69 6.33
N PRO A 21 -17.08 -0.26 5.36
CA PRO A 21 -17.00 1.09 4.81
C PRO A 21 -17.12 2.14 5.91
N GLY A 22 -16.37 3.24 5.77
CA GLY A 22 -16.38 4.33 6.75
C GLY A 22 -15.49 4.13 7.98
N SER A 23 -14.74 3.02 8.09
CA SER A 23 -13.83 2.77 9.22
C SER A 23 -12.50 3.55 9.20
N GLY A 24 -12.33 4.49 8.25
CA GLY A 24 -11.16 5.37 8.19
C GLY A 24 -9.87 4.72 7.66
N LYS A 25 -9.92 3.52 7.05
CA LYS A 25 -8.73 2.80 6.53
C LYS A 25 -7.86 3.67 5.63
N SER A 26 -8.45 4.33 4.63
CA SER A 26 -7.71 5.19 3.69
C SER A 26 -7.16 6.45 4.37
N MET A 27 -7.82 6.95 5.42
CA MET A 27 -7.33 8.08 6.22
C MET A 27 -6.11 7.67 7.05
N MET A 28 -6.14 6.50 7.67
CA MET A 28 -5.01 5.94 8.42
C MET A 28 -3.81 5.67 7.52
N ALA A 29 -4.02 5.08 6.34
CA ALA A 29 -2.95 4.82 5.37
C ALA A 29 -2.24 6.11 4.91
N LYS A 30 -3.00 7.17 4.60
CA LYS A 30 -2.45 8.46 4.17
C LYS A 30 -1.59 9.15 5.23
N ARG A 31 -1.81 8.84 6.51
CA ARG A 31 -1.01 9.37 7.63
C ARG A 31 0.18 8.48 7.98
N LEU A 32 0.28 7.29 7.41
CA LEU A 32 1.38 6.39 7.71
C LEU A 32 2.77 6.97 7.36
N PRO A 33 2.97 7.66 6.22
CA PRO A 33 4.25 8.27 5.90
C PRO A 33 4.76 9.28 6.93
N SER A 34 3.89 9.92 7.71
CA SER A 34 4.30 10.89 8.73
C SER A 34 4.81 10.25 10.02
N ILE A 35 4.54 8.95 10.23
CA ILE A 35 5.03 8.21 11.41
C ILE A 35 6.16 7.24 11.07
N LEU A 36 6.52 7.13 9.79
CA LEU A 36 7.69 6.36 9.37
C LEU A 36 8.98 7.11 9.73
N PRO A 37 10.09 6.38 9.98
CA PRO A 37 11.41 7.00 10.14
C PRO A 37 11.72 7.91 8.95
N PRO A 38 12.39 9.06 9.12
CA PRO A 38 12.75 9.92 7.99
C PRO A 38 13.67 9.17 6.99
N LEU A 39 13.73 9.65 5.75
CA LEU A 39 14.69 9.13 4.76
C LEU A 39 16.11 9.45 5.19
N ASN A 40 17.01 8.48 5.07
CA ASN A 40 18.44 8.77 5.11
C ASN A 40 18.92 9.37 3.77
N LEU A 41 20.16 9.88 3.73
CA LEU A 41 20.68 10.55 2.53
C LEU A 41 20.76 9.62 1.31
N GLU A 42 21.16 8.35 1.49
CA GLU A 42 21.25 7.38 0.42
C GLU A 42 19.86 7.04 -0.15
N GLU A 43 18.90 6.76 0.73
CA GLU A 43 17.50 6.52 0.37
C GLU A 43 16.90 7.73 -0.37
N ALA A 44 17.17 8.95 0.10
CA ALA A 44 16.71 10.17 -0.54
C ALA A 44 17.29 10.33 -1.95
N LEU A 45 18.57 10.03 -2.16
CA LEU A 45 19.21 10.08 -3.47
C LEU A 45 18.66 9.01 -4.42
N GLU A 46 18.47 7.78 -3.95
CA GLU A 46 17.87 6.68 -4.74
C GLU A 46 16.44 7.02 -5.17
N THR A 47 15.60 7.46 -4.23
CA THR A 47 14.23 7.87 -4.52
C THR A 47 14.20 9.05 -5.49
N THR A 48 15.07 10.04 -5.31
CA THR A 48 15.19 11.19 -6.23
C THR A 48 15.57 10.74 -7.63
N LYS A 49 16.51 9.81 -7.78
CA LYS A 49 16.94 9.27 -9.08
C LYS A 49 15.78 8.62 -9.83
N ILE A 50 14.94 7.84 -9.16
CA ILE A 50 13.78 7.17 -9.78
C ILE A 50 12.78 8.21 -10.29
N HIS A 51 12.44 9.22 -9.48
CA HIS A 51 11.49 10.26 -9.86
C HIS A 51 12.05 11.19 -10.94
N SER A 52 13.37 11.39 -10.97
CA SER A 52 14.07 12.10 -12.05
C SER A 52 13.92 11.37 -13.39
N VAL A 53 14.16 10.05 -13.42
CA VAL A 53 13.97 9.22 -14.62
C VAL A 53 12.51 9.24 -15.09
N ALA A 54 11.57 9.26 -14.15
CA ALA A 54 10.13 9.36 -14.42
C ALA A 54 9.68 10.74 -14.94
N GLY A 55 10.57 11.75 -14.96
CA GLY A 55 10.24 13.13 -15.30
C GLY A 55 9.31 13.83 -14.29
N LYS A 56 9.25 13.33 -13.05
CA LYS A 56 8.35 13.83 -11.98
C LYS A 56 9.00 14.87 -11.06
N ILE A 57 10.22 15.29 -11.35
CA ILE A 57 10.90 16.37 -10.60
C ILE A 57 10.75 17.66 -11.42
N GLU A 58 9.95 18.59 -10.90
CA GLU A 58 9.93 19.98 -11.40
C GLU A 58 11.25 20.65 -11.03
N GLY A 59 11.80 21.44 -11.96
CA GLY A 59 13.20 21.90 -12.01
C GLY A 59 13.80 22.65 -10.81
N GLU A 60 13.09 22.76 -9.69
CA GLU A 60 13.54 23.41 -8.45
C GLU A 60 13.69 22.45 -7.25
N THR A 61 13.23 21.19 -7.34
CA THR A 61 13.40 20.20 -6.25
C THR A 61 14.60 19.29 -6.48
N SER A 62 15.73 19.60 -5.83
CA SER A 62 16.98 18.85 -6.00
C SER A 62 17.01 17.49 -5.26
N LEU A 63 16.17 17.32 -4.24
CA LEU A 63 16.16 16.12 -3.39
C LEU A 63 14.77 15.84 -2.81
N ILE A 64 14.30 14.59 -2.92
CA ILE A 64 13.11 14.11 -2.22
C ILE A 64 13.47 13.84 -0.76
N THR A 65 12.88 14.61 0.16
CA THR A 65 13.13 14.51 1.61
C THR A 65 12.02 13.81 2.39
N HIS A 66 10.88 13.54 1.75
CA HIS A 66 9.74 12.87 2.35
C HIS A 66 9.52 11.50 1.72
N ARG A 67 9.08 10.52 2.52
CA ARG A 67 8.75 9.18 2.03
C ARG A 67 7.61 9.26 1.00
N PRO A 68 7.79 8.71 -0.21
CA PRO A 68 6.73 8.69 -1.21
C PRO A 68 5.49 7.93 -0.71
N PHE A 69 4.31 8.40 -1.09
CA PHE A 69 3.06 7.68 -0.90
C PHE A 69 2.39 7.50 -2.26
N ARG A 70 2.16 6.26 -2.66
CA ARG A 70 1.49 5.90 -3.91
C ARG A 70 0.19 5.17 -3.60
N SER A 71 -0.89 5.60 -4.23
CA SER A 71 -2.22 5.01 -4.08
C SER A 71 -2.86 4.81 -5.46
N PRO A 72 -2.40 3.81 -6.25
CA PRO A 72 -2.96 3.55 -7.56
C PRO A 72 -4.44 3.13 -7.44
N HIS A 73 -5.23 3.51 -8.44
CA HIS A 73 -6.61 3.05 -8.55
C HIS A 73 -6.65 1.57 -8.96
N HIS A 74 -7.65 0.80 -8.52
CA HIS A 74 -7.76 -0.64 -8.80
C HIS A 74 -7.91 -1.00 -10.29
N THR A 75 -8.20 0.00 -11.15
CA THR A 75 -8.23 -0.13 -12.62
C THR A 75 -6.86 0.02 -13.29
N ILE A 76 -5.78 0.11 -12.50
CA ILE A 76 -4.42 0.21 -13.03
C ILE A 76 -4.04 -1.04 -13.84
N SER A 77 -3.29 -0.82 -14.92
CA SER A 77 -2.76 -1.91 -15.73
C SER A 77 -1.46 -2.47 -15.17
N ASP A 78 -1.13 -3.72 -15.52
CA ASP A 78 0.13 -4.37 -15.15
C ASP A 78 1.35 -3.51 -15.54
N VAL A 79 1.30 -2.89 -16.71
CA VAL A 79 2.38 -2.03 -17.23
C VAL A 79 2.51 -0.73 -16.42
N ALA A 80 1.41 -0.14 -15.96
CA ALA A 80 1.48 1.07 -15.13
C ALA A 80 1.95 0.75 -13.71
N MET A 81 1.62 -0.43 -13.18
CA MET A 81 2.06 -0.83 -11.85
C MET A 81 3.56 -1.18 -11.81
N VAL A 82 4.04 -2.00 -12.75
CA VAL A 82 5.46 -2.41 -12.85
C VAL A 82 6.33 -1.31 -13.45
N GLY A 83 5.81 -0.64 -14.47
CA GLY A 83 6.58 0.17 -15.39
C GLY A 83 6.77 -0.52 -16.74
N GLY A 84 7.33 0.22 -17.69
CA GLY A 84 7.57 -0.27 -19.04
C GLY A 84 7.50 0.82 -20.10
N GLY A 85 7.12 0.44 -21.31
CA GLY A 85 7.12 1.29 -22.50
C GLY A 85 8.28 0.98 -23.47
N ALA A 86 8.36 1.74 -24.56
CA ALA A 86 9.46 1.65 -25.53
C ALA A 86 10.81 2.07 -24.90
N TYR A 87 10.75 3.02 -23.97
CA TYR A 87 11.79 3.33 -23.01
C TYR A 87 11.29 2.85 -21.65
N PRO A 88 12.01 1.94 -20.96
CA PRO A 88 11.52 1.34 -19.72
C PRO A 88 11.45 2.40 -18.62
N GLN A 89 10.25 2.94 -18.38
CA GLN A 89 9.97 3.90 -17.32
C GLN A 89 9.58 3.17 -16.02
N PRO A 90 9.90 3.74 -14.84
CA PRO A 90 9.48 3.18 -13.56
C PRO A 90 7.96 3.23 -13.39
N GLY A 91 7.37 2.17 -12.84
CA GLY A 91 5.94 2.10 -12.51
C GLY A 91 5.62 2.59 -11.09
N GLU A 92 4.36 2.44 -10.68
CA GLU A 92 3.90 2.82 -9.34
C GLU A 92 4.67 2.12 -8.21
N ILE A 93 5.09 0.87 -8.42
CA ILE A 93 5.90 0.13 -7.43
C ILE A 93 7.27 0.79 -7.23
N SER A 94 8.01 1.06 -8.30
CA SER A 94 9.32 1.73 -8.21
C SER A 94 9.19 3.16 -7.69
N LEU A 95 8.10 3.85 -8.05
CA LEU A 95 7.83 5.20 -7.55
C LEU A 95 7.45 5.26 -6.06
N ALA A 96 7.07 4.13 -5.47
CA ALA A 96 6.81 3.97 -4.04
C ALA A 96 8.08 3.60 -3.24
N HIS A 97 9.24 3.51 -3.89
CA HIS A 97 10.50 3.14 -3.26
C HIS A 97 10.87 4.07 -2.08
N ASN A 98 11.33 3.44 -0.99
CA ASN A 98 11.57 3.97 0.34
C ASN A 98 10.35 4.65 0.97
N GLY A 99 9.15 4.29 0.50
CA GLY A 99 7.90 4.86 0.94
C GLY A 99 6.82 3.80 1.15
N VAL A 100 5.58 4.20 0.84
CA VAL A 100 4.39 3.40 1.06
C VAL A 100 3.65 3.19 -0.26
N LEU A 101 3.34 1.93 -0.56
CA LEU A 101 2.39 1.57 -1.61
C LEU A 101 1.06 1.19 -0.95
N PHE A 102 0.04 2.02 -1.15
CA PHE A 102 -1.30 1.82 -0.62
C PHE A 102 -2.24 1.24 -1.67
N LEU A 103 -2.82 0.08 -1.38
CA LEU A 103 -3.83 -0.57 -2.21
C LEU A 103 -5.17 -0.56 -1.48
N ASP A 104 -6.07 0.35 -1.88
CA ASP A 104 -7.43 0.38 -1.36
C ASP A 104 -8.30 -0.61 -2.12
N GLU A 105 -9.26 -1.23 -1.44
CA GLU A 105 -10.15 -2.24 -2.03
C GLU A 105 -9.36 -3.38 -2.71
N LEU A 106 -8.42 -3.99 -1.99
CA LEU A 106 -7.49 -5.01 -2.51
C LEU A 106 -8.15 -6.09 -3.43
N PRO A 107 -9.34 -6.64 -3.12
CA PRO A 107 -10.00 -7.63 -3.97
C PRO A 107 -10.57 -7.10 -5.31
N GLU A 108 -10.59 -5.79 -5.52
CA GLU A 108 -11.03 -5.17 -6.78
C GLU A 108 -9.88 -5.04 -7.80
N PHE A 109 -8.63 -5.21 -7.36
CA PHE A 109 -7.50 -5.33 -8.27
C PHE A 109 -7.57 -6.62 -9.07
N SER A 110 -7.06 -6.59 -10.30
CA SER A 110 -6.92 -7.79 -11.10
C SER A 110 -5.92 -8.76 -10.45
N ARG A 111 -6.17 -10.06 -10.58
CA ARG A 111 -5.27 -11.08 -10.01
C ARG A 111 -3.85 -10.97 -10.54
N ASN A 112 -3.68 -10.65 -11.83
CA ASN A 112 -2.36 -10.50 -12.45
C ASN A 112 -1.57 -9.36 -11.81
N VAL A 113 -2.22 -8.21 -11.57
CA VAL A 113 -1.62 -7.05 -10.91
C VAL A 113 -1.14 -7.42 -9.50
N LEU A 114 -1.93 -8.19 -8.76
CA LEU A 114 -1.58 -8.64 -7.41
C LEU A 114 -0.43 -9.65 -7.40
N GLU A 115 -0.41 -10.60 -8.34
CA GLU A 115 0.69 -11.58 -8.44
C GLU A 115 2.03 -10.92 -8.76
N VAL A 116 2.01 -9.87 -9.58
CA VAL A 116 3.19 -9.09 -9.94
C VAL A 116 3.85 -8.44 -8.71
N LEU A 117 3.11 -8.11 -7.66
CA LEU A 117 3.66 -7.52 -6.43
C LEU A 117 4.55 -8.47 -5.64
N ARG A 118 4.44 -9.79 -5.87
CA ARG A 118 5.18 -10.80 -5.09
C ARG A 118 6.69 -10.66 -5.20
N GLN A 119 7.19 -10.55 -6.42
CA GLN A 119 8.63 -10.40 -6.66
C GLN A 119 9.20 -9.12 -6.01
N PRO A 120 8.61 -7.93 -6.16
CA PRO A 120 9.04 -6.72 -5.47
C PRO A 120 9.03 -6.84 -3.94
N LEU A 121 8.05 -7.52 -3.36
CA LEU A 121 7.96 -7.71 -1.90
C LEU A 121 9.08 -8.61 -1.35
N GLU A 122 9.61 -9.52 -2.17
CA GLU A 122 10.69 -10.44 -1.79
C GLU A 122 12.07 -9.86 -2.12
N ASP A 123 12.29 -9.51 -3.38
CA ASP A 123 13.61 -9.11 -3.90
C ASP A 123 13.91 -7.62 -3.70
N ARG A 124 12.90 -6.82 -3.33
CA ARG A 124 12.98 -5.34 -3.21
C ARG A 124 13.46 -4.65 -4.49
N LYS A 125 13.27 -5.29 -5.65
CA LYS A 125 13.60 -4.76 -6.97
C LYS A 125 12.65 -5.30 -8.03
N ILE A 126 12.57 -4.59 -9.15
CA ILE A 126 11.85 -4.99 -10.36
C ILE A 126 12.82 -4.97 -11.53
N THR A 127 12.86 -6.06 -12.28
CA THR A 127 13.58 -6.13 -13.55
C THR A 127 12.61 -5.94 -14.71
N ILE A 128 12.77 -4.86 -15.47
CA ILE A 128 12.00 -4.60 -16.69
C ILE A 128 12.86 -5.00 -17.88
N SER A 129 12.53 -6.14 -18.50
CA SER A 129 13.18 -6.60 -19.73
C SER A 129 12.32 -6.28 -20.96
N ARG A 130 12.93 -5.61 -21.95
CA ARG A 130 12.35 -5.29 -23.25
C ARG A 130 13.36 -5.62 -24.35
N THR A 131 12.89 -5.70 -25.59
CA THR A 131 13.65 -6.19 -26.75
C THR A 131 15.00 -5.51 -26.95
N LYS A 132 15.19 -4.27 -26.46
CA LYS A 132 16.43 -3.50 -26.60
C LYS A 132 17.23 -3.34 -25.31
N PHE A 133 16.61 -3.42 -24.14
CA PHE A 133 17.23 -3.10 -22.86
C PHE A 133 16.61 -3.89 -21.71
N THR A 134 17.42 -4.21 -20.71
CA THR A 134 16.96 -4.70 -19.41
C THR A 134 17.42 -3.71 -18.35
N VAL A 135 16.50 -3.26 -17.51
CA VAL A 135 16.77 -2.27 -16.46
C VAL A 135 16.22 -2.79 -15.15
N ASP A 136 17.02 -2.68 -14.10
CA ASP A 136 16.60 -2.98 -12.73
C ASP A 136 16.23 -1.66 -12.02
N TYR A 137 15.01 -1.62 -11.47
CA TYR A 137 14.54 -0.53 -10.62
C TYR A 137 14.41 -1.02 -9.18
N PRO A 138 14.94 -0.29 -8.19
CA PRO A 138 14.71 -0.64 -6.79
C PRO A 138 13.24 -0.43 -6.42
N ALA A 139 12.75 -1.29 -5.53
CA ALA A 139 11.36 -1.40 -5.13
C ALA A 139 11.22 -1.82 -3.66
N SER A 140 12.08 -1.27 -2.79
CA SER A 140 11.89 -1.38 -1.34
C SER A 140 10.76 -0.44 -0.90
N PHE A 141 9.56 -0.95 -0.64
CA PHE A 141 8.42 -0.16 -0.16
C PHE A 141 7.67 -0.93 0.93
N MET A 142 6.95 -0.21 1.78
CA MET A 142 6.02 -0.79 2.73
C MET A 142 4.66 -0.96 2.06
N LEU A 143 4.15 -2.19 1.99
CA LEU A 143 2.81 -2.46 1.46
C LEU A 143 1.76 -2.20 2.54
N VAL A 144 0.79 -1.36 2.21
CA VAL A 144 -0.40 -1.13 3.03
C VAL A 144 -1.61 -1.46 2.18
N ALA A 145 -2.33 -2.50 2.54
CA ALA A 145 -3.56 -2.89 1.85
C ALA A 145 -4.77 -2.62 2.74
N ALA A 146 -5.89 -2.26 2.11
CA ALA A 146 -7.17 -2.15 2.77
C ALA A 146 -8.22 -2.95 2.00
N MET A 147 -9.12 -3.60 2.71
CA MET A 147 -10.25 -4.29 2.10
C MET A 147 -11.46 -4.35 3.02
N ASN A 148 -12.61 -4.63 2.41
CA ASN A 148 -13.81 -4.96 3.15
C ASN A 148 -13.79 -6.45 3.54
N PRO A 149 -14.49 -6.87 4.61
CA PRO A 149 -14.51 -8.28 5.01
C PRO A 149 -15.36 -9.16 4.08
N CYS A 150 -16.25 -8.54 3.28
CA CYS A 150 -17.10 -9.19 2.29
C CYS A 150 -17.55 -8.18 1.22
N PRO A 151 -18.19 -8.63 0.11
CA PRO A 151 -18.69 -7.74 -0.93
C PRO A 151 -19.67 -6.66 -0.44
N CYS A 152 -20.50 -6.95 0.55
CA CYS A 152 -21.43 -5.95 1.11
C CYS A 152 -20.81 -5.08 2.22
N GLY A 153 -19.60 -5.42 2.69
CA GLY A 153 -18.87 -4.70 3.73
C GLY A 153 -19.32 -4.92 5.17
N TYR A 154 -20.42 -5.62 5.44
CA TYR A 154 -21.02 -5.75 6.79
C TYR A 154 -20.83 -7.13 7.44
N TYR A 155 -19.91 -7.95 6.94
CA TYR A 155 -19.60 -9.23 7.59
C TYR A 155 -19.05 -9.00 9.00
N ASN A 156 -19.65 -9.67 10.00
CA ASN A 156 -19.39 -9.49 11.44
C ASN A 156 -19.57 -8.04 11.96
N HIS A 157 -20.36 -7.21 11.28
CA HIS A 157 -20.66 -5.87 11.78
C HIS A 157 -21.63 -5.94 12.98
N PRO A 158 -21.41 -5.18 14.07
CA PRO A 158 -22.22 -5.24 15.29
C PRO A 158 -23.68 -4.80 15.08
N ASP A 159 -23.91 -3.74 14.29
CA ASP A 159 -25.24 -3.13 14.11
C ASP A 159 -25.95 -3.47 12.79
N LYS A 160 -25.25 -4.09 11.83
CA LYS A 160 -25.75 -4.32 10.47
C LYS A 160 -25.53 -5.76 10.06
N GLU A 161 -26.59 -6.42 9.60
CA GLU A 161 -26.48 -7.78 9.12
C GLU A 161 -25.85 -7.85 7.71
N CYS A 162 -25.03 -8.88 7.51
CA CYS A 162 -24.45 -9.20 6.22
C CYS A 162 -25.47 -9.91 5.33
N ILE A 163 -25.77 -9.34 4.16
CA ILE A 163 -26.70 -9.93 3.18
C ILE A 163 -26.03 -10.89 2.17
N CYS A 164 -24.75 -11.21 2.35
CA CYS A 164 -24.01 -12.05 1.38
C CYS A 164 -24.46 -13.51 1.46
N ALA A 165 -24.64 -14.14 0.29
CA ALA A 165 -24.96 -15.57 0.22
C ALA A 165 -23.85 -16.46 0.80
N PRO A 166 -24.19 -17.65 1.32
CA PRO A 166 -23.19 -18.64 1.75
C PRO A 166 -22.17 -18.92 0.63
N GLY A 167 -20.89 -18.75 0.92
CA GLY A 167 -19.78 -18.93 -0.03
C GLY A 167 -19.40 -17.70 -0.86
N ALA A 168 -20.21 -16.64 -0.90
CA ALA A 168 -19.83 -15.38 -1.56
C ALA A 168 -18.62 -14.70 -0.88
N ILE A 169 -18.55 -14.82 0.45
CA ILE A 169 -17.43 -14.32 1.26
C ILE A 169 -16.15 -15.08 0.88
N GLN A 170 -16.18 -16.42 0.89
CA GLN A 170 -15.01 -17.21 0.54
C GLN A 170 -14.52 -16.92 -0.90
N LYS A 171 -15.44 -16.78 -1.86
CA LYS A 171 -15.09 -16.37 -3.23
C LYS A 171 -14.43 -14.98 -3.29
N TYR A 172 -14.89 -14.05 -2.46
CA TYR A 172 -14.32 -12.71 -2.36
C TYR A 172 -12.89 -12.72 -1.82
N TRP A 173 -12.64 -13.49 -0.76
CA TRP A 173 -11.29 -13.68 -0.20
C TRP A 173 -10.36 -14.43 -1.16
N ASN A 174 -10.88 -15.41 -1.89
CA ASN A 174 -10.12 -16.17 -2.90
C ASN A 174 -9.68 -15.34 -4.11
N LYS A 175 -10.16 -14.09 -4.27
CA LYS A 175 -9.62 -13.17 -5.29
C LYS A 175 -8.17 -12.79 -4.98
N ILE A 176 -7.80 -12.78 -3.70
CA ILE A 176 -6.44 -12.53 -3.24
C ILE A 176 -5.74 -13.89 -3.11
N SER A 177 -4.50 -13.98 -3.59
CA SER A 177 -3.75 -15.22 -3.50
C SER A 177 -3.17 -15.43 -2.09
N GLY A 178 -3.23 -16.67 -1.62
CA GLY A 178 -2.59 -17.09 -0.36
C GLY A 178 -1.12 -16.68 -0.28
N PRO A 179 -0.29 -16.93 -1.32
CA PRO A 179 1.11 -16.50 -1.33
C PRO A 179 1.32 -14.99 -1.15
N LEU A 180 0.38 -14.13 -1.58
CA LEU A 180 0.47 -12.69 -1.32
C LEU A 180 0.09 -12.37 0.14
N LEU A 181 -0.97 -12.99 0.66
CA LEU A 181 -1.39 -12.83 2.06
C LEU A 181 -0.31 -13.28 3.04
N ASP A 182 0.42 -14.36 2.72
CA ASP A 182 1.56 -14.86 3.50
C ASP A 182 2.74 -13.87 3.57
N ARG A 183 2.73 -12.82 2.74
CA ARG A 183 3.74 -11.73 2.73
C ARG A 183 3.26 -10.48 3.48
N ILE A 184 2.06 -10.53 4.04
CA ILE A 184 1.52 -9.46 4.88
C ILE A 184 1.73 -9.86 6.34
N ASP A 185 2.67 -9.18 6.99
CA ASP A 185 3.07 -9.51 8.36
C ASP A 185 1.96 -9.28 9.38
N ILE A 186 1.18 -8.20 9.19
CA ILE A 186 0.23 -7.71 10.18
C ILE A 186 -1.15 -7.58 9.55
N GLN A 187 -2.11 -8.34 10.06
CA GLN A 187 -3.53 -8.21 9.68
C GLN A 187 -4.29 -7.56 10.83
N VAL A 188 -4.96 -6.46 10.54
CA VAL A 188 -5.68 -5.67 11.55
C VAL A 188 -7.13 -5.54 11.12
N GLU A 189 -8.02 -5.97 12.01
CA GLU A 189 -9.44 -5.72 11.86
C GLU A 189 -9.77 -4.32 12.40
N SER A 190 -10.34 -3.47 11.55
CA SER A 190 -10.90 -2.18 11.96
C SER A 190 -12.38 -2.37 12.26
N VAL A 191 -12.75 -2.26 13.53
CA VAL A 191 -14.14 -2.08 13.95
C VAL A 191 -14.54 -0.64 13.61
N PRO A 192 -15.77 -0.37 13.14
CA PRO A 192 -16.23 0.99 12.90
C PRO A 192 -16.06 1.79 14.20
N VAL A 193 -15.21 2.82 14.13
CA VAL A 193 -15.00 3.71 15.27
C VAL A 193 -16.23 4.59 15.35
N SER A 194 -16.97 4.53 16.45
CA SER A 194 -18.04 5.48 16.70
C SER A 194 -17.46 6.89 16.63
N PHE A 195 -18.14 7.79 15.91
CA PHE A 195 -17.68 9.18 15.67
C PHE A 195 -17.30 9.91 16.97
N GLU A 196 -17.91 9.52 18.09
CA GLU A 196 -17.65 10.02 19.44
C GLU A 196 -16.21 9.79 19.93
N LYS A 197 -15.55 8.69 19.53
CA LYS A 197 -14.14 8.41 19.91
C LYS A 197 -13.12 9.15 19.05
N LEU A 198 -13.52 9.68 17.90
CA LEU A 198 -12.66 10.50 17.02
C LEU A 198 -12.58 11.97 17.47
N SER A 199 -13.57 12.41 18.25
CA SER A 199 -13.70 13.79 18.75
C SER A 199 -13.15 13.98 20.17
N ASP A 200 -12.59 12.93 20.78
CA ASP A 200 -12.05 12.99 22.14
C ASP A 200 -10.70 13.75 22.12
N PRO A 201 -10.57 14.93 22.76
CA PRO A 201 -9.36 15.74 22.75
C PRO A 201 -8.32 15.18 23.74
N ALA A 202 -8.05 13.89 23.68
CA ALA A 202 -6.97 13.30 24.45
C ALA A 202 -5.63 13.84 23.91
N PRO A 203 -4.73 14.37 24.76
CA PRO A 203 -3.45 14.89 24.31
C PRO A 203 -2.66 13.77 23.61
N GLY A 204 -2.14 14.08 22.42
CA GLY A 204 -1.29 13.17 21.67
C GLY A 204 -0.12 12.69 22.54
N GLU A 205 0.21 11.40 22.44
CA GLU A 205 1.36 10.84 23.15
C GLU A 205 2.63 11.61 22.79
N LYS A 206 3.42 11.92 23.82
CA LYS A 206 4.69 12.63 23.64
C LYS A 206 5.65 11.72 22.89
N SER A 207 6.12 12.18 21.73
CA SER A 207 7.22 11.55 21.00
C SER A 207 8.40 11.37 21.97
N CYS A 208 8.87 10.13 22.10
CA CYS A 208 10.14 9.84 22.76
C CYS A 208 11.28 9.90 21.74
#